data_AF-A0A3A0G5I3-F1
#
_entry.id   AF-A0A3A0G5I3-F1
#
_cell.length_a   1.000
_cell.length_b   1.000
_cell.length_c   1.000
_cell.angle_alpha   90.00
_cell.angle_beta   90.00
_cell.angle_gamma   90.00
#
_symmetry.space_group_name_H-M   'P 1'
#
loop_
_entity.id
_entity.type
_entity.pdbx_description
1 polymer ?
#
loop_
_entity_poly.entity_id
_entity_poly.type
_entity_poly.pdbx_seq_one_letter_code
_entity_poly.pdbx_strand_id
1 'polypeptide(L)'
;MNHKQDQPQPAADEMSLMDHLGELRRRLVISFAAVFLLSCLAYVFSNPIFDILTKPYFDSFGDNLLIGTGPAEAFLTKLKVSFFSGIVLA
;
A
#
# COMPACT_ATOMS: atom_id res chain seq x y z
N MET A 1 -52.77 11.40 -28.16
CA MET A 1 -51.59 10.57 -28.48
C MET A 1 -50.45 11.05 -27.60
N ASN A 2 -50.12 10.28 -26.58
CA ASN A 2 -49.07 10.61 -25.60
C ASN A 2 -47.70 10.51 -26.29
N HIS A 3 -47.06 11.65 -26.51
CA HIS A 3 -45.66 11.70 -26.90
C HIS A 3 -44.84 11.45 -25.63
N LYS A 4 -44.67 10.17 -25.31
CA LYS A 4 -43.70 9.73 -24.32
C LYS A 4 -42.35 10.12 -24.88
N GLN A 5 -41.81 11.21 -24.37
CA GLN A 5 -40.48 11.70 -24.69
C GLN A 5 -39.50 10.60 -24.27
N ASP A 6 -39.06 9.79 -25.23
CA ASP A 6 -37.85 8.99 -25.09
C ASP A 6 -36.71 9.99 -24.93
N GLN A 7 -36.42 10.35 -23.69
CA GLN A 7 -35.17 11.00 -23.36
C GLN A 7 -34.06 10.04 -23.80
N PRO A 8 -33.14 10.48 -24.68
CA PRO A 8 -31.94 9.72 -24.93
C PRO A 8 -31.23 9.60 -23.58
N GLN A 9 -31.13 8.39 -23.04
CA GLN A 9 -30.22 8.12 -21.93
C GLN A 9 -28.84 8.62 -22.38
N PRO A 10 -28.23 9.57 -21.66
CA PRO A 10 -26.86 9.95 -21.98
C PRO A 10 -26.03 8.69 -21.88
N ALA A 11 -25.30 8.38 -22.95
CA ALA A 11 -24.34 7.29 -22.96
C ALA A 11 -23.46 7.44 -21.70
N ALA A 12 -23.42 6.40 -20.87
CA ALA A 12 -22.83 6.43 -19.54
C ALA A 12 -21.28 6.55 -19.53
N ASP A 13 -20.68 7.07 -20.61
CA ASP A 13 -19.25 6.89 -20.91
C ASP A 13 -18.53 8.17 -21.37
N GLU A 14 -19.20 9.33 -21.45
CA GLU A 14 -18.52 10.62 -21.75
C GLU A 14 -18.27 11.42 -20.47
N MET A 15 -17.37 10.93 -19.63
CA MET A 15 -16.76 11.78 -18.59
C MET A 15 -15.66 12.63 -19.23
N SER A 16 -15.57 13.91 -18.86
CA SER A 16 -14.44 14.74 -19.26
C SER A 16 -13.13 14.13 -18.73
N LEU A 17 -12.01 14.30 -19.46
CA LEU A 17 -10.69 13.88 -18.95
C LEU A 17 -10.40 14.49 -17.56
N MET A 18 -10.96 15.67 -17.27
CA MET A 18 -10.86 16.29 -15.96
C MET A 18 -11.66 15.55 -14.88
N ASP A 19 -12.81 14.97 -15.22
CA ASP A 19 -13.63 14.18 -14.29
C ASP A 19 -12.94 12.83 -13.98
N HIS A 20 -12.38 12.16 -14.99
CA HIS A 20 -11.58 10.94 -14.81
C HIS A 20 -10.37 11.17 -13.89
N LEU A 21 -9.61 12.26 -14.09
CA LEU A 21 -8.49 12.61 -13.21
C LEU A 21 -8.94 12.99 -11.79
N GLY A 22 -10.11 13.63 -11.66
CA GLY A 22 -10.74 13.93 -10.38
C GLY A 22 -11.03 12.67 -9.56
N GLU A 23 -11.52 11.61 -10.22
CA GLU A 23 -11.73 10.31 -9.60
C GLU A 23 -10.41 9.64 -9.20
N LEU A 24 -9.41 9.65 -10.09
CA LEU A 24 -8.10 9.08 -9.78
C LEU A 24 -7.46 9.77 -8.57
N ARG A 25 -7.52 11.10 -8.48
CA ARG A 25 -7.02 11.85 -7.32
C ARG A 25 -7.68 11.39 -6.02
N ARG A 26 -9.00 11.22 -6.02
CA ARG A 26 -9.73 10.76 -4.84
C ARG A 26 -9.30 9.36 -4.43
N ARG A 27 -9.21 8.43 -5.39
CA ARG A 27 -8.78 7.05 -5.16
C ARG A 27 -7.32 7.00 -4.65
N LEU A 28 -6.44 7.81 -5.23
CA LEU A 28 -5.03 7.92 -4.86
C LEU A 28 -4.85 8.39 -3.42
N VAL A 29 -5.59 9.42 -3.00
CA VAL A 29 -5.53 9.92 -1.61
C VAL A 29 -6.00 8.84 -0.63
N ILE A 30 -7.05 8.10 -0.97
CA ILE A 30 -7.55 7.00 -0.14
C ILE A 30 -6.53 5.86 -0.06
N SER A 31 -5.91 5.47 -1.18
CA SER A 31 -4.89 4.41 -1.20
C SER A 31 -3.65 4.80 -0.40
N PHE A 32 -3.17 6.05 -0.53
CA PHE A 32 -2.04 6.53 0.29
C PHE A 32 -2.39 6.56 1.78
N ALA A 33 -3.62 6.98 2.13
CA ALA A 33 -4.07 6.96 3.51
C ALA A 33 -4.14 5.53 4.07
N ALA A 34 -4.67 4.57 3.30
CA ALA A 34 -4.72 3.17 3.66
C ALA A 34 -3.32 2.59 3.90
N VAL A 35 -2.41 2.79 2.93
CA VAL A 35 -1.00 2.37 3.05
C VAL A 35 -0.34 2.99 4.29
N PHE A 36 -0.55 4.29 4.54
CA PHE A 36 0.04 4.96 5.69
C PHE A 36 -0.45 4.38 7.02
N LEU A 37 -1.76 4.22 7.18
CA LEU A 37 -2.36 3.66 8.39
C LEU A 37 -1.90 2.22 8.64
N LEU A 38 -1.89 1.38 7.59
CA LEU A 38 -1.46 -0.01 7.70
C LEU A 38 0.05 -0.14 7.88
N SER A 39 0.85 0.77 7.32
CA SER A 39 2.29 0.86 7.61
C SER A 39 2.55 1.21 9.08
N CYS A 40 1.81 2.16 9.65
CA CYS A 40 1.89 2.48 11.07
C CYS A 40 1.53 1.29 11.95
N LEU A 41 0.48 0.54 11.58
CA LEU A 41 0.11 -0.69 12.28
C LEU A 41 1.19 -1.76 12.16
N ALA A 42 1.71 -1.99 10.96
CA ALA A 42 2.78 -2.95 10.71
C ALA A 42 4.10 -2.56 11.39
N TYR A 43 4.34 -1.28 11.68
CA TYR A 43 5.51 -0.83 12.43
C TYR A 43 5.56 -1.42 13.85
N VAL A 44 4.41 -1.53 14.50
CA VAL A 44 4.29 -2.18 15.82
C VAL A 44 4.68 -3.66 15.75
N PHE A 45 4.38 -4.32 14.62
CA PHE A 45 4.70 -5.72 14.34
C PHE A 45 5.99 -5.90 13.51
N SER A 46 6.85 -4.88 13.44
CA SER A 46 8.03 -4.92 12.57
C SER A 46 9.04 -6.01 12.95
N ASN A 47 9.18 -6.32 14.25
CA ASN A 47 10.07 -7.39 14.72
C ASN A 47 9.63 -8.78 14.20
N PRO A 48 8.41 -9.28 14.46
CA PRO A 48 8.00 -10.60 13.98
C PRO A 48 7.98 -10.70 12.44
N ILE A 49 7.66 -9.61 11.74
CA ILE A 49 7.75 -9.59 10.27
C ILE A 49 9.21 -9.76 9.82
N PHE A 50 10.13 -9.04 10.45
CA PHE A 50 11.56 -9.15 10.14
C PHE A 50 12.10 -10.57 10.41
N ASP A 51 11.65 -11.22 11.48
CA ASP A 51 12.02 -12.61 11.79
C ASP A 51 11.53 -13.57 10.70
N ILE A 52 10.31 -13.39 10.21
CA ILE A 52 9.78 -14.18 9.08
C ILE A 52 10.62 -13.98 7.82
N LEU A 53 11.00 -12.73 7.52
CA LEU A 53 11.80 -12.39 6.34
C LEU A 53 13.24 -12.93 6.42
N THR A 54 13.81 -13.03 7.61
CA THR A 54 15.18 -13.50 7.83
C THR A 54 15.27 -15.01 8.05
N LYS A 55 14.15 -15.68 8.38
CA LYS A 55 14.07 -17.13 8.50
C LYS A 55 14.73 -17.92 7.35
N PRO A 56 14.43 -17.69 6.06
CA PRO A 56 15.06 -18.45 4.97
C PRO A 56 16.58 -18.22 4.86
N TYR A 57 17.06 -17.06 5.32
CA TYR A 57 18.49 -16.77 5.37
C TYR A 57 19.18 -17.61 6.45
N PHE A 58 18.64 -17.65 7.67
CA PHE A 58 19.18 -18.47 8.75
C PHE A 58 19.06 -19.97 8.47
N ASP A 59 17.98 -20.42 7.81
CA ASP A 59 17.82 -21.82 7.40
C ASP A 59 18.90 -22.26 6.39
N SER A 60 19.38 -21.34 5.53
CA SER A 60 20.35 -21.64 4.47
C SER A 60 21.81 -21.44 4.90
N PHE A 61 22.08 -20.42 5.72
CA PHE A 61 23.43 -19.99 6.10
C PHE A 61 23.77 -20.28 7.57
N GLY A 62 22.86 -20.89 8.33
CA GLY A 62 23.05 -21.20 9.76
C GLY A 62 23.07 -19.94 10.64
N ASP A 63 23.75 -20.00 11.78
CA ASP A 63 23.83 -18.92 12.79
C ASP A 63 24.71 -17.71 12.38
N ASN A 64 24.89 -17.47 11.08
CA ASN A 64 25.59 -16.29 10.60
C ASN A 64 24.78 -15.03 10.96
N LEU A 65 25.24 -14.30 11.98
CA LEU A 65 24.55 -13.14 12.54
C LEU A 65 24.43 -12.01 11.52
N LEU A 66 23.22 -11.45 11.41
CA LEU A 66 22.97 -10.21 10.68
C LEU A 66 23.48 -9.04 11.54
N ILE A 67 24.46 -8.31 11.03
CA ILE A 67 25.01 -7.12 11.70
C ILE A 67 24.45 -5.83 11.08
N GLY A 68 24.25 -4.83 11.94
CA GLY A 68 23.95 -3.48 11.48
C GLY A 68 25.22 -2.76 11.02
N THR A 69 25.28 -2.34 9.77
CA THR A 69 26.42 -1.61 9.18
C THR A 69 26.39 -0.10 9.45
N GLY A 70 25.33 0.43 10.07
CA GLY A 70 25.21 1.85 10.38
C GLY A 70 24.39 2.15 11.65
N PRO A 71 24.56 3.34 12.24
CA PRO A 71 23.97 3.71 13.53
C PRO A 71 22.44 3.76 13.50
N ALA A 72 21.84 4.09 12.35
CA ALA A 72 20.40 4.18 12.18
C ALA A 72 19.79 2.94 11.50
N GLU A 73 20.56 1.89 11.24
CA GLU A 73 20.07 0.78 10.44
C GLU A 73 18.92 0.02 11.08
N ALA A 74 18.97 -0.28 12.37
CA ALA A 74 17.88 -0.99 13.05
C ALA A 74 16.55 -0.24 12.92
N PHE A 75 16.59 1.09 12.98
CA PHE A 75 15.41 1.93 12.79
C PHE A 75 14.93 1.93 11.34
N LEU A 76 15.84 2.16 10.38
CA LEU A 76 15.52 2.19 8.95
C LEU A 76 15.01 0.83 8.44
N THR A 77 15.54 -0.27 8.95
CA THR A 77 15.08 -1.62 8.62
C THR A 77 13.64 -1.82 9.09
N LYS A 78 13.30 -1.45 10.34
CA LYS A 78 11.91 -1.51 10.82
C LYS A 78 10.98 -0.62 10.01
N LEU A 79 11.43 0.57 9.63
CA LEU A 79 10.66 1.49 8.78
C LEU A 79 10.42 0.89 7.38
N LYS A 80 11.45 0.32 6.74
CA LYS A 80 11.31 -0.35 5.44
C LYS A 80 10.36 -1.54 5.52
N VAL A 81 10.57 -2.44 6.49
CA VAL A 81 9.77 -3.66 6.67
C VAL A 81 8.29 -3.31 6.88
N SER A 82 8.00 -2.36 7.76
CA SER A 82 6.63 -1.93 8.03
C SER A 82 5.97 -1.24 6.85
N PHE A 83 6.71 -0.41 6.09
CA PHE A 83 6.18 0.23 4.89
C PHE A 83 5.79 -0.80 3.81
N PHE A 84 6.68 -1.74 3.49
CA PHE A 84 6.36 -2.79 2.51
C PHE A 84 5.23 -3.70 2.99
N SER A 85 5.20 -4.03 4.28
CA SER A 85 4.10 -4.83 4.86
C SER A 85 2.78 -4.06 4.84
N GLY A 86 2.80 -2.76 5.12
CA GLY A 86 1.64 -1.88 5.02
C GLY A 86 1.10 -1.80 3.59
N ILE A 87 1.97 -1.78 2.58
CA ILE A 87 1.56 -1.86 1.17
C ILE A 87 0.91 -3.20 0.84
N VAL A 88 1.48 -4.31 1.33
CA VAL A 88 0.91 -5.66 1.08
C VAL A 88 -0.46 -5.82 1.74
N LEU A 89 -0.70 -5.15 2.86
CA LEU A 89 -1.97 -5.20 3.60
C LEU A 89 -3.03 -4.21 3.09
N ALA A 90 -2.64 -3.13 2.41
CA ALA A 90 -3.52 -2.04 1.99
C ALA A 90 -4.25 -2.31 0.68
#